data_AF-A0A966MLT7-F1
#
_entry.id   AF-A0A966MLT7-F1
#
_cell.length_a   1.000
_cell.length_b   1.000
_cell.length_c   1.000
_cell.angle_alpha   90.00
_cell.angle_beta   90.00
_cell.angle_gamma   90.00
#
_symmetry.space_group_name_H-M   'P 1'
#
loop_
_entity.id
_entity.type
_entity.pdbx_description
1 polymer ?
#
loop_
_entity_poly.entity_id
_entity_poly.type
_entity_poly.pdbx_seq_one_letter_code
_entity_poly.pdbx_strand_id
1 'polypeptide(L)'
;MHKVDDRFFFEVPDSLAGRDFLMVTRVSGVPAGAGGFLSAGSSLVERLVRWERVNDRVLLKSISTGAVADDSLPIARSVAQNNYPAIIGAFPIAAYGKDSASYVVDVTDFFGADNPATSGLDAAQRRAYGVRRFDAARSYIASMRGFPINIEVRQVQTFDAATPPSDADGATVTMETRQSIVLLPKVPMRPRYADARVGYFTVDRVNYGLDVQKAENQEFITRWRLEPKDPAAYARGELVEPVKPIVYYLDPATPARWKRYVKEGVENWQKVFEKAGFKNAILAKDAPSKADDPDFDLDDARYSIVRWAASLVRNATGPHTHDPRSGEIVNSEITWYHNHMRSYRNWLIMETGAANPSARSLDIPEELMGETMRQVITHEIGHALGLQHNMIASASFPVDSLRSPSFTRVYGVSATIMDYARQNYVAQPGDGLQPKDFIRRVGPFDDFAINWGYRVTTAPTPEAERATLNRWLTGQTGPFPYRFASQQLAAGDPRNQTEDLGATHLERTDGRNHEGEALGPRHLMHIQIILGGVLDLHLGVGGDGLGKPHRGVVSVEHVVARLAAVGGFHQQTTILLHCQGADRLGCVG
;
A
#
# COMPACT_ATOMS: atom_id res chain seq x y z
N MET A 1 28.18 12.60 -9.10
CA MET A 1 28.24 11.30 -9.79
C MET A 1 29.02 11.50 -11.06
N HIS A 2 29.95 10.60 -11.36
CA HIS A 2 30.85 10.68 -12.51
C HIS A 2 30.81 9.35 -13.26
N LYS A 3 30.95 9.41 -14.59
CA LYS A 3 31.18 8.23 -15.43
C LYS A 3 32.54 8.40 -16.11
N VAL A 4 33.44 7.43 -15.94
CA VAL A 4 34.75 7.38 -16.59
C VAL A 4 34.84 6.02 -17.27
N ASP A 5 34.94 6.03 -18.60
CA ASP A 5 34.75 4.86 -19.44
C ASP A 5 33.44 4.12 -19.08
N ASP A 6 33.51 2.84 -18.71
CA ASP A 6 32.36 2.04 -18.32
C ASP A 6 32.15 1.96 -16.80
N ARG A 7 32.88 2.78 -16.03
CA ARG A 7 32.82 2.78 -14.56
C ARG A 7 32.09 4.00 -14.02
N PHE A 8 31.33 3.77 -12.95
CA PHE A 8 30.51 4.76 -12.28
C PHE A 8 31.06 5.08 -10.89
N PHE A 9 31.17 6.37 -10.60
CA PHE A 9 31.73 6.86 -9.36
C PHE A 9 30.76 7.78 -8.65
N PHE A 10 30.67 7.61 -7.33
CA PHE A 10 30.01 8.56 -6.45
C PHE A 10 31.05 9.49 -5.86
N GLU A 11 30.70 10.77 -5.81
CA GLU A 11 31.45 11.77 -5.05
C GLU A 11 30.63 12.06 -3.79
N VAL A 12 31.21 11.80 -2.63
CA VAL A 12 30.58 11.99 -1.32
C VAL A 12 31.24 13.18 -0.65
N PRO A 13 30.58 14.36 -0.62
CA PRO A 13 31.08 15.52 0.12
C PRO A 13 31.13 15.26 1.62
N ASP A 14 32.13 15.83 2.30
CA ASP A 14 32.23 15.80 3.76
C ASP A 14 30.98 16.38 4.45
N SER A 15 30.33 17.37 3.81
CA SER A 15 29.08 17.97 4.29
C SER A 15 27.88 17.00 4.31
N LEU A 16 27.98 15.89 3.56
CA LEU A 16 27.00 14.81 3.53
C LEU A 16 27.45 13.57 4.31
N ALA A 17 28.71 13.50 4.75
CA ALA A 17 29.19 12.44 5.62
C ALA A 17 28.39 12.47 6.94
N GLY A 18 27.94 11.31 7.40
CA GLY A 18 27.12 11.21 8.61
C GLY A 18 25.65 11.62 8.43
N ARG A 19 25.24 12.12 7.26
CA ARG A 19 23.83 12.39 6.94
C ARG A 19 23.11 11.08 6.64
N ASP A 20 21.82 11.06 6.95
CA ASP A 20 20.96 9.93 6.64
C ASP A 20 20.37 10.05 5.24
N PHE A 21 20.41 8.94 4.52
CA PHE A 21 19.78 8.74 3.24
C PHE A 21 18.77 7.59 3.37
N LEU A 22 17.71 7.64 2.59
CA LEU A 22 16.82 6.50 2.40
C LEU A 22 17.17 5.83 1.08
N MET A 23 17.61 4.58 1.15
CA MET A 23 17.84 3.74 -0.02
C MET A 23 16.62 2.86 -0.26
N VAL A 24 15.96 3.05 -1.40
CA VAL A 24 14.75 2.32 -1.79
C VAL A 24 15.00 1.53 -3.05
N THR A 25 14.88 0.22 -2.97
CA THR A 25 14.90 -0.68 -4.12
C THR A 25 13.50 -0.78 -4.69
N ARG A 26 13.31 -0.38 -5.96
CA ARG A 26 12.05 -0.56 -6.68
C ARG A 26 12.24 -1.37 -7.95
N VAL A 27 11.20 -2.10 -8.32
CA VAL A 27 11.10 -2.73 -9.62
C VAL A 27 10.85 -1.65 -10.68
N SER A 28 11.64 -1.64 -11.76
CA SER A 28 11.45 -0.74 -12.91
C SER A 28 10.92 -1.48 -14.15
N GLY A 29 11.18 -2.79 -14.25
CA GLY A 29 10.71 -3.65 -15.33
C GLY A 29 10.59 -5.09 -14.83
N VAL A 30 9.45 -5.72 -15.09
CA VAL A 30 9.10 -7.05 -14.58
C VAL A 30 9.14 -8.07 -15.73
N PRO A 31 9.71 -9.28 -15.52
CA PRO A 31 9.60 -10.34 -16.52
C PRO A 31 8.14 -10.73 -16.76
N ALA A 32 7.81 -11.12 -17.99
CA ALA A 32 6.48 -11.65 -18.28
C ALA A 32 6.14 -12.83 -17.33
N GLY A 33 4.86 -13.03 -17.02
CA GLY A 33 4.43 -14.13 -16.16
C GLY A 33 4.89 -14.05 -14.70
N ALA A 34 5.61 -13.00 -14.28
CA ALA A 34 5.89 -12.79 -12.86
C ALA A 34 4.56 -12.66 -12.10
N GLY A 35 4.29 -13.62 -11.22
CA GLY A 35 3.07 -13.65 -10.42
C GLY A 35 3.07 -12.59 -9.31
N GLY A 36 1.88 -12.35 -8.74
CA GLY A 36 1.69 -11.44 -7.61
C GLY A 36 1.48 -9.98 -8.00
N PHE A 37 1.53 -9.09 -7.00
CA PHE A 37 1.38 -7.63 -7.16
C PHE A 37 2.71 -6.94 -7.52
N LEU A 38 3.52 -7.60 -8.37
CA LEU A 38 4.81 -7.08 -8.82
C LEU A 38 4.62 -6.37 -10.17
N SER A 39 4.90 -5.07 -10.18
CA SER A 39 4.86 -4.20 -11.36
C SER A 39 5.99 -3.18 -11.29
N ALA A 40 6.26 -2.48 -12.39
CA ALA A 40 7.07 -1.28 -12.34
C ALA A 40 6.50 -0.31 -11.29
N GLY A 41 7.38 0.24 -10.43
CA GLY A 41 7.02 1.09 -9.30
C GLY A 41 6.89 0.35 -7.96
N SER A 42 6.78 -0.98 -7.93
CA SER A 42 6.68 -1.75 -6.68
C SER A 42 7.96 -1.61 -5.84
N SER A 43 7.82 -1.14 -4.59
CA SER A 43 8.91 -1.11 -3.59
C SER A 43 9.20 -2.51 -3.07
N LEU A 44 10.48 -2.89 -3.05
CA LEU A 44 10.94 -4.18 -2.55
C LEU A 44 11.56 -4.05 -1.17
N VAL A 45 12.44 -3.06 -0.98
CA VAL A 45 13.17 -2.85 0.26
C VAL A 45 13.45 -1.37 0.48
N GLU A 46 13.26 -0.91 1.72
CA GLU A 46 13.58 0.44 2.18
C GLU A 46 14.58 0.37 3.33
N ARG A 47 15.68 1.12 3.25
CA ARG A 47 16.74 1.12 4.27
C ARG A 47 17.24 2.52 4.54
N LEU A 48 17.34 2.88 5.82
CA LEU A 48 18.10 4.06 6.23
C LEU A 48 19.60 3.74 6.09
N VAL A 49 20.33 4.53 5.32
CA VAL A 49 21.75 4.32 5.06
C VAL A 49 22.57 5.58 5.30
N ARG A 50 23.84 5.39 5.62
CA ARG A 50 24.80 6.48 5.89
C ARG A 50 26.14 6.18 5.24
N TRP A 51 26.71 7.20 4.61
CA TRP A 51 28.08 7.18 4.12
C TRP A 51 29.03 7.66 5.20
N GLU A 52 30.09 6.91 5.46
CA GLU A 52 31.07 7.21 6.50
C GLU A 52 32.48 6.88 6.02
N ARG A 53 33.40 7.83 6.12
CA ARG A 53 34.82 7.59 5.84
C ARG A 53 35.48 6.89 7.01
N VAL A 54 36.17 5.78 6.71
CA VAL A 54 37.02 5.06 7.66
C VAL A 54 38.34 4.75 6.95
N ASN A 55 39.43 5.34 7.45
CA ASN A 55 40.77 5.24 6.86
C ASN A 55 40.78 5.67 5.38
N ASP A 56 41.20 4.77 4.49
CA ASP A 56 41.31 4.90 3.04
C ASP A 56 40.04 4.44 2.30
N ARG A 57 38.94 4.23 3.02
CA ARG A 57 37.66 3.75 2.48
C ARG A 57 36.49 4.64 2.88
N VAL A 58 35.45 4.62 2.06
CA VAL A 58 34.11 5.08 2.42
C VAL A 58 33.22 3.85 2.58
N LEU A 59 32.53 3.76 3.70
CA LEU A 59 31.59 2.69 4.02
C LEU A 59 30.17 3.17 3.77
N LEU A 60 29.32 2.28 3.26
CA LEU A 60 27.88 2.43 3.26
C LEU A 60 27.33 1.54 4.38
N LYS A 61 26.74 2.17 5.40
CA LYS A 61 26.19 1.49 6.58
C LYS A 61 24.67 1.54 6.56
N SER A 62 24.01 0.42 6.89
CA SER A 62 22.57 0.34 7.13
C SER A 62 22.29 0.67 8.59
N ILE A 63 21.51 1.72 8.84
CA ILE A 63 21.19 2.26 10.16
C ILE A 63 19.84 1.69 10.63
N SER A 64 19.78 1.18 11.86
CA SER A 64 18.51 0.80 12.50
C SER A 64 17.95 1.98 13.31
N THR A 65 16.66 2.24 13.20
CA THR A 65 15.92 3.21 14.03
C THR A 65 15.06 2.55 15.10
N GLY A 66 15.10 1.22 15.22
CA GLY A 66 14.25 0.45 16.13
C GLY A 66 14.61 0.61 17.62
N ALA A 67 15.81 1.11 17.94
CA ALA A 67 16.26 1.38 19.30
C ALA A 67 16.87 2.78 19.37
N VAL A 68 16.37 3.63 20.27
CA VAL A 68 16.76 5.04 20.38
C VAL A 68 16.97 5.49 21.83
N ALA A 69 17.79 6.52 22.00
CA ALA A 69 17.87 7.34 23.19
C ALA A 69 18.34 8.75 22.77
N ASP A 70 18.06 9.77 23.57
CA ASP A 70 18.61 11.11 23.32
C ASP A 70 20.15 11.09 23.45
N ASP A 71 20.86 11.69 22.49
CA ASP A 71 22.32 11.68 22.42
C ASP A 71 23.00 12.33 23.64
N SER A 72 22.28 13.18 24.38
CA SER A 72 22.78 13.78 25.63
C SER A 72 22.81 12.81 26.80
N LEU A 73 22.13 11.65 26.71
CA LEU A 73 22.01 10.69 27.78
C LEU A 73 23.15 9.65 27.77
N PRO A 74 23.67 9.23 28.93
CA PRO A 74 24.71 8.21 29.01
C PRO A 74 24.34 6.88 28.32
N ILE A 75 23.06 6.51 28.35
CA ILE A 75 22.54 5.25 27.78
C ILE A 75 22.61 5.24 26.24
N ALA A 76 22.67 6.39 25.57
CA ALA A 76 22.80 6.46 24.11
C ALA A 76 24.06 5.76 23.60
N ARG A 77 25.15 5.77 24.38
CA ARG A 77 26.36 4.99 24.09
C ARG A 77 26.08 3.49 24.02
N SER A 78 25.32 2.97 24.98
CA SER A 78 24.93 1.56 25.01
C SER A 78 23.99 1.21 23.86
N VAL A 79 23.02 2.09 23.55
CA VAL A 79 22.12 1.90 22.40
C VAL A 79 22.93 1.81 21.11
N ALA A 80 23.87 2.73 20.87
CA ALA A 80 24.73 2.71 19.68
C ALA A 80 25.62 1.45 19.60
N GLN A 81 26.16 0.98 20.72
CA GLN A 81 27.02 -0.21 20.78
C GLN A 81 26.23 -1.51 20.56
N ASN A 82 25.02 -1.61 21.10
CA ASN A 82 24.16 -2.80 20.96
C ASN A 82 23.34 -2.80 19.65
N ASN A 83 23.36 -1.70 18.90
CA ASN A 83 22.70 -1.57 17.60
C ASN A 83 23.70 -1.08 16.54
N TYR A 84 24.91 -1.65 16.56
CA TYR A 84 25.98 -1.22 15.66
C TYR A 84 25.58 -1.39 14.18
N PRO A 85 25.68 -0.35 13.33
CA PRO A 85 25.21 -0.42 11.95
C PRO A 85 25.92 -1.48 11.11
N ALA A 86 25.14 -2.23 10.32
CA ALA A 86 25.69 -3.21 9.39
C ALA A 86 26.39 -2.49 8.21
N ILE A 87 27.61 -2.90 7.87
CA ILE A 87 28.30 -2.41 6.68
C ILE A 87 27.77 -3.19 5.48
N ILE A 88 27.10 -2.50 4.56
CA ILE A 88 26.53 -3.11 3.35
C ILE A 88 27.39 -2.83 2.11
N GLY A 89 28.27 -1.84 2.16
CA GLY A 89 29.25 -1.55 1.12
C GLY A 89 30.52 -0.93 1.69
N ALA A 90 31.66 -1.17 1.04
CA ALA A 90 32.96 -0.62 1.44
C ALA A 90 33.79 -0.31 0.19
N PHE A 91 34.11 0.96 -0.01
CA PHE A 91 34.65 1.45 -1.26
C PHE A 91 36.01 2.14 -1.02
N PRO A 92 37.10 1.68 -1.65
CA PRO A 92 38.37 2.41 -1.63
C PRO A 92 38.18 3.83 -2.20
N ILE A 93 38.87 4.81 -1.60
CA ILE A 93 38.91 6.17 -2.12
C ILE A 93 39.78 6.17 -3.39
N ALA A 94 39.14 6.42 -4.54
CA ALA A 94 39.82 6.46 -5.84
C ALA A 94 40.48 7.82 -6.09
N ALA A 95 39.85 8.90 -5.62
CA ALA A 95 40.38 10.26 -5.69
C ALA A 95 39.74 11.16 -4.63
N TYR A 96 40.34 12.33 -4.41
CA TYR A 96 39.75 13.41 -3.62
C TYR A 96 39.19 14.48 -4.56
N GLY A 97 38.14 15.19 -4.11
CA GLY A 97 37.63 16.37 -4.80
C GLY A 97 38.71 17.46 -4.93
N LYS A 98 38.45 18.46 -5.79
CA LYS A 98 39.43 19.53 -6.10
C LYS A 98 39.94 20.29 -4.86
N ASP A 99 39.11 20.40 -3.83
CA ASP A 99 39.39 21.05 -2.55
C ASP A 99 39.67 20.05 -1.42
N SER A 100 39.76 18.75 -1.74
CA SER A 100 39.85 17.65 -0.77
C SER A 100 38.69 17.56 0.23
N ALA A 101 37.55 18.21 -0.03
CA ALA A 101 36.35 18.19 0.82
C ALA A 101 35.31 17.14 0.37
N SER A 102 35.70 16.23 -0.52
CA SER A 102 34.87 15.12 -0.99
C SER A 102 35.73 13.91 -1.35
N TYR A 103 35.11 12.73 -1.31
CA TYR A 103 35.73 11.46 -1.69
C TYR A 103 35.06 10.92 -2.94
N VAL A 104 35.86 10.55 -3.93
CA VAL A 104 35.38 9.85 -5.12
C VAL A 104 35.59 8.35 -4.91
N VAL A 105 34.50 7.60 -4.98
CA VAL A 105 34.48 6.15 -4.80
C VAL A 105 33.84 5.46 -5.98
N ASP A 106 34.44 4.36 -6.39
CA ASP A 106 33.91 3.52 -7.46
C ASP A 106 32.79 2.63 -6.94
N VAL A 107 31.59 2.79 -7.48
CA VAL A 107 30.40 2.04 -7.06
C VAL A 107 29.94 1.03 -8.10
N THR A 108 30.69 0.89 -9.20
CA THR A 108 30.33 0.07 -10.36
C THR A 108 30.04 -1.37 -9.96
N ASP A 109 30.92 -2.00 -9.21
CA ASP A 109 30.78 -3.42 -8.88
C ASP A 109 29.67 -3.66 -7.85
N PHE A 110 29.45 -2.70 -6.94
CA PHE A 110 28.36 -2.80 -5.95
C PHE A 110 26.98 -2.75 -6.62
N PHE A 111 26.78 -1.83 -7.57
CA PHE A 111 25.53 -1.75 -8.33
C PHE A 111 25.51 -2.64 -9.58
N GLY A 112 26.64 -3.21 -10.00
CA GLY A 112 26.70 -4.15 -11.12
C GLY A 112 26.44 -5.60 -10.70
N ALA A 113 26.56 -5.90 -9.41
CA ALA A 113 26.44 -7.25 -8.86
C ALA A 113 25.04 -7.58 -8.33
N ASP A 114 24.84 -8.88 -8.09
CA ASP A 114 23.78 -9.39 -7.22
C ASP A 114 24.26 -9.45 -5.77
N ASN A 115 23.71 -8.59 -4.90
CA ASN A 115 24.00 -8.60 -3.47
C ASN A 115 22.73 -8.34 -2.65
N PRO A 116 22.69 -8.70 -1.35
CA PRO A 116 21.49 -8.56 -0.52
C PRO A 116 20.96 -7.13 -0.35
N ALA A 117 21.79 -6.11 -0.61
CA ALA A 117 21.40 -4.71 -0.50
C ALA A 117 20.69 -4.19 -1.77
N THR A 118 20.98 -4.76 -2.95
CA THR A 118 20.46 -4.28 -4.26
C THR A 118 19.78 -5.37 -5.10
N SER A 119 19.67 -6.60 -4.61
CA SER A 119 19.04 -7.72 -5.33
C SER A 119 17.57 -7.43 -5.62
N GLY A 120 17.16 -7.62 -6.87
CA GLY A 120 15.76 -7.58 -7.27
C GLY A 120 14.94 -8.80 -6.84
N LEU A 121 15.57 -9.95 -6.59
CA LEU A 121 14.86 -11.17 -6.18
C LEU A 121 15.05 -11.45 -4.70
N ASP A 122 13.95 -11.61 -3.98
CA ASP A 122 13.97 -12.06 -2.59
C ASP A 122 14.24 -13.57 -2.47
N ALA A 123 14.42 -14.06 -1.24
CA ALA A 123 14.71 -15.46 -0.98
C ALA A 123 13.54 -16.42 -1.33
N ALA A 124 12.30 -15.95 -1.33
CA ALA A 124 11.15 -16.77 -1.70
C ALA A 124 11.05 -16.91 -3.23
N GLN A 125 11.22 -15.81 -3.97
CA GLN A 125 11.25 -15.78 -5.43
C GLN A 125 12.42 -16.60 -5.97
N ARG A 126 13.62 -16.47 -5.38
CA ARG A 126 14.77 -17.31 -5.76
C ARG A 126 14.49 -18.80 -5.64
N ARG A 127 13.81 -19.21 -4.57
CA ARG A 127 13.39 -20.59 -4.36
C ARG A 127 12.31 -21.00 -5.38
N ALA A 128 11.30 -20.17 -5.58
CA ALA A 128 10.21 -20.44 -6.51
C ALA A 128 10.68 -20.57 -7.96
N TYR A 129 11.63 -19.74 -8.39
CA TYR A 129 12.19 -19.77 -9.75
C TYR A 129 13.37 -20.73 -9.90
N GLY A 130 13.81 -21.38 -8.81
CA GLY A 130 14.97 -22.27 -8.83
C GLY A 130 16.23 -21.55 -9.32
N VAL A 131 16.47 -20.32 -8.83
CA VAL A 131 17.63 -19.49 -9.20
C VAL A 131 18.91 -20.22 -8.79
N ARG A 132 19.77 -20.51 -9.78
CA ARG A 132 21.05 -21.21 -9.55
C ARG A 132 22.20 -20.23 -9.35
N ARG A 133 22.30 -19.21 -10.21
CA ARG A 133 23.37 -18.19 -10.15
C ARG A 133 22.99 -16.89 -10.83
N PHE A 134 23.62 -15.80 -10.40
CA PHE A 134 23.63 -14.53 -11.12
C PHE A 134 24.50 -14.61 -12.38
N ASP A 135 24.04 -14.02 -13.48
CA ASP A 135 24.75 -13.95 -14.74
C ASP A 135 25.29 -12.53 -14.96
N ALA A 136 26.55 -12.33 -14.57
CA ALA A 136 27.21 -11.03 -14.66
C ALA A 136 27.41 -10.57 -16.12
N ALA A 137 27.57 -11.49 -17.08
CA ALA A 137 27.80 -11.13 -18.48
C ALA A 137 26.54 -10.59 -19.17
N ARG A 138 25.35 -10.98 -18.67
CA ARG A 138 24.03 -10.50 -19.14
C ARG A 138 23.38 -9.50 -18.18
N SER A 139 24.15 -8.94 -17.26
CA SER A 139 23.68 -7.95 -16.28
C SER A 139 24.51 -6.68 -16.39
N TYR A 140 23.89 -5.53 -16.18
CA TYR A 140 24.55 -4.24 -16.35
C TYR A 140 23.80 -3.10 -15.65
N ILE A 141 24.52 -2.00 -15.39
CA ILE A 141 23.93 -0.73 -14.97
C ILE A 141 23.40 -0.03 -16.22
N ALA A 142 22.09 0.05 -16.37
CA ALA A 142 21.45 0.68 -17.53
C ALA A 142 21.62 2.21 -17.51
N SER A 143 21.51 2.83 -16.32
CA SER A 143 21.79 4.26 -16.16
C SER A 143 22.05 4.63 -14.69
N MET A 144 22.74 5.75 -14.49
CA MET A 144 22.77 6.48 -13.22
C MET A 144 22.39 7.92 -13.47
N ARG A 145 21.52 8.48 -12.64
CA ARG A 145 21.09 9.88 -12.74
C ARG A 145 21.08 10.54 -11.37
N GLY A 146 21.49 11.81 -11.35
CA GLY A 146 21.46 12.65 -10.15
C GLY A 146 20.32 13.66 -10.26
N PHE A 147 19.57 13.79 -9.17
CA PHE A 147 18.54 14.79 -8.96
C PHE A 147 18.90 15.62 -7.72
N PRO A 148 18.22 16.75 -7.46
CA PRO A 148 18.59 17.64 -6.35
C PRO A 148 18.64 16.98 -4.97
N ILE A 149 17.83 15.94 -4.73
CA ILE A 149 17.79 15.25 -3.43
C ILE A 149 18.02 13.74 -3.52
N ASN A 150 18.18 13.16 -4.70
CA ASN A 150 18.33 11.71 -4.84
C ASN A 150 19.25 11.34 -6.01
N ILE A 151 19.82 10.15 -5.91
CA ILE A 151 20.50 9.48 -7.03
C ILE A 151 19.67 8.25 -7.37
N GLU A 152 19.41 8.05 -8.67
CA GLU A 152 18.77 6.85 -9.20
C GLU A 152 19.80 6.00 -9.92
N VAL A 153 19.93 4.74 -9.52
CA VAL A 153 20.76 3.74 -10.20
C VAL A 153 19.86 2.66 -10.77
N ARG A 154 19.78 2.56 -12.09
CA ARG A 154 18.93 1.60 -12.81
C ARG A 154 19.79 0.41 -13.25
N GLN A 155 19.36 -0.80 -12.85
CA GLN A 155 20.12 -2.03 -12.98
C GLN A 155 19.27 -3.06 -13.74
N VAL A 156 19.89 -3.77 -14.67
CA VAL A 156 19.33 -4.98 -15.29
C VAL A 156 20.07 -6.16 -14.71
N GLN A 157 19.34 -7.04 -14.01
CA GLN A 157 19.88 -8.22 -13.37
C GLN A 157 19.30 -9.48 -14.03
N THR A 158 20.19 -10.35 -14.48
CA THR A 158 19.86 -11.62 -15.13
C THR A 158 20.36 -12.79 -14.28
N PHE A 159 19.53 -13.82 -14.15
CA PHE A 159 19.82 -15.01 -13.37
C PHE A 159 19.57 -16.27 -14.18
N ASP A 160 20.43 -17.26 -14.02
CA ASP A 160 20.15 -18.65 -14.41
C ASP A 160 19.14 -19.24 -13.43
N ALA A 161 18.04 -19.77 -13.94
CA ALA A 161 16.91 -20.21 -13.16
C ALA A 161 16.31 -21.50 -13.74
N ALA A 162 16.00 -22.47 -12.89
CA ALA A 162 15.45 -23.76 -13.31
C ALA A 162 13.97 -23.69 -13.69
N THR A 163 13.21 -22.79 -13.06
CA THR A 163 11.76 -22.64 -13.22
C THR A 163 11.38 -21.16 -13.38
N PRO A 164 11.94 -20.45 -14.38
CA PRO A 164 11.64 -19.04 -14.58
C PRO A 164 10.17 -18.82 -14.98
N PRO A 165 9.61 -17.63 -14.69
CA PRO A 165 8.18 -17.37 -14.88
C PRO A 165 7.73 -17.25 -16.35
N SER A 166 8.63 -16.99 -17.30
CA SER A 166 8.28 -16.83 -18.72
C SER A 166 9.19 -17.51 -19.73
N ASP A 167 10.48 -17.71 -19.43
CA ASP A 167 11.46 -18.21 -20.40
C ASP A 167 12.09 -19.52 -19.91
N ALA A 168 11.29 -20.57 -19.85
CA ALA A 168 11.70 -21.89 -19.38
C ALA A 168 12.78 -22.52 -20.27
N ASP A 169 12.67 -22.34 -21.60
CA ASP A 169 13.64 -22.86 -22.57
C ASP A 169 15.01 -22.17 -22.43
N GLY A 170 15.01 -20.85 -22.20
CA GLY A 170 16.22 -20.08 -21.93
C GLY A 170 16.79 -20.25 -20.51
N ALA A 171 16.05 -20.92 -19.61
CA ALA A 171 16.40 -21.12 -18.20
C ALA A 171 16.87 -19.82 -17.52
N THR A 172 16.21 -18.70 -17.83
CA THR A 172 16.66 -17.36 -17.44
C THR A 172 15.54 -16.52 -16.89
N VAL A 173 15.86 -15.68 -15.91
CA VAL A 173 14.97 -14.60 -15.46
C VAL A 173 15.75 -13.30 -15.44
N THR A 174 15.21 -12.28 -16.10
CA THR A 174 15.79 -10.94 -16.15
C THR A 174 14.79 -9.96 -15.56
N MET A 175 15.26 -9.10 -14.67
CA MET A 175 14.45 -8.05 -14.07
C MET A 175 15.23 -6.74 -14.04
N GLU A 176 14.51 -5.64 -14.22
CA GLU A 176 15.05 -4.31 -14.07
C GLU A 176 14.64 -3.73 -12.72
N THR A 177 15.63 -3.27 -11.96
CA THR A 177 15.42 -2.60 -10.67
C THR A 177 16.04 -1.21 -10.69
N ARG A 178 15.58 -0.34 -9.80
CA ARG A 178 16.23 0.91 -9.50
C ARG A 178 16.53 1.03 -8.01
N GLN A 179 17.67 1.63 -7.70
CA GLN A 179 18.05 2.04 -6.35
C GLN A 179 17.92 3.56 -6.27
N SER A 180 16.93 4.00 -5.51
CA SER A 180 16.72 5.41 -5.19
C SER A 180 17.43 5.73 -3.89
N ILE A 181 18.44 6.58 -3.91
CA ILE A 181 19.19 7.00 -2.72
C ILE A 181 18.84 8.44 -2.42
N VAL A 182 17.86 8.64 -1.53
CA VAL A 182 17.24 9.93 -1.22
C VAL A 182 17.88 10.55 0.01
N LEU A 183 18.43 11.75 -0.10
CA LEU A 183 18.91 12.53 1.03
C LEU A 183 17.72 12.97 1.91
N LEU A 184 17.72 12.55 3.17
CA LEU A 184 16.66 12.91 4.09
C LEU A 184 16.89 14.30 4.73
N PRO A 185 15.81 14.98 5.18
CA PRO A 185 15.92 16.22 5.92
C PRO A 185 16.87 16.08 7.11
N LYS A 186 17.66 17.13 7.37
CA LYS A 186 18.58 17.18 8.52
C LYS A 186 17.80 17.09 9.84
N VAL A 187 16.65 17.76 9.89
CA VAL A 187 15.72 17.70 11.03
C VAL A 187 14.52 16.86 10.59
N PRO A 188 14.35 15.65 11.17
CA PRO A 188 13.18 14.82 10.92
C PRO A 188 11.89 15.58 11.22
N MET A 189 10.80 15.23 10.54
CA MET A 189 9.48 15.80 10.86
C MET A 189 9.17 15.51 12.32
N ARG A 190 8.44 16.42 12.97
CA ARG A 190 7.90 16.11 14.29
C ARG A 190 6.91 14.93 14.18
N PRO A 191 7.18 13.81 14.86
CA PRO A 191 6.31 12.64 14.79
C PRO A 191 5.02 12.89 15.57
N ARG A 192 3.97 12.12 15.25
CA ARG A 192 2.69 12.11 15.97
C ARG A 192 2.43 10.70 16.47
N TYR A 193 2.17 10.55 17.77
CA TYR A 193 1.88 9.23 18.35
C TYR A 193 0.67 8.60 17.68
N ALA A 194 0.75 7.30 17.43
CA ALA A 194 -0.37 6.53 16.95
C ALA A 194 -1.48 6.43 17.99
N ASP A 195 -2.71 6.30 17.51
CA ASP A 195 -3.87 5.94 18.32
C ASP A 195 -4.69 4.90 17.55
N ALA A 196 -4.92 3.76 18.20
CA ALA A 196 -5.58 2.61 17.60
C ALA A 196 -7.03 2.87 17.19
N ARG A 197 -7.61 4.03 17.50
CA ARG A 197 -8.99 4.42 17.13
C ARG A 197 -9.10 5.17 15.80
N VAL A 198 -8.00 5.49 15.12
CA VAL A 198 -8.01 6.33 13.90
C VAL A 198 -7.56 5.57 12.66
N GLY A 199 -6.64 4.62 12.81
CA GLY A 199 -6.22 3.77 11.70
C GLY A 199 -5.22 4.41 10.75
N TYR A 200 -4.06 4.80 11.26
CA TYR A 200 -2.91 5.19 10.44
C TYR A 200 -1.87 4.06 10.39
N PHE A 201 -1.15 3.92 9.29
CA PHE A 201 0.09 3.15 9.25
C PHE A 201 1.11 3.76 10.20
N THR A 202 2.00 2.93 10.75
CA THR A 202 2.87 3.33 11.85
C THR A 202 4.33 2.92 11.66
N VAL A 203 5.19 3.61 12.40
CA VAL A 203 6.58 3.25 12.64
C VAL A 203 6.77 3.03 14.14
N ASP A 204 7.45 1.94 14.48
CA ASP A 204 7.73 1.55 15.85
C ASP A 204 9.20 1.77 16.21
N ARG A 205 9.45 2.12 17.48
CA ARG A 205 10.77 2.12 18.07
C ARG A 205 10.72 1.87 19.56
N VAL A 206 11.82 1.36 20.10
CA VAL A 206 12.05 1.21 21.54
C VAL A 206 12.92 2.37 22.03
N ASN A 207 12.42 3.15 22.98
CA ASN A 207 13.13 4.26 23.58
C ASN A 207 13.69 3.87 24.95
N TYR A 208 15.02 3.95 25.09
CA TYR A 208 15.76 3.62 26.30
C TYR A 208 16.13 4.86 27.14
N GLY A 209 15.82 6.06 26.66
CA GLY A 209 16.21 7.33 27.28
C GLY A 209 15.12 8.01 28.10
N LEU A 210 13.91 7.45 28.17
CA LEU A 210 12.83 8.05 28.96
C LEU A 210 13.05 7.81 30.46
N ASP A 211 12.61 8.75 31.29
CA ASP A 211 12.64 8.64 32.76
C ASP A 211 11.48 7.76 33.27
N VAL A 212 11.54 6.47 32.91
CA VAL A 212 10.60 5.43 33.31
C VAL A 212 11.38 4.14 33.57
N GLN A 213 10.84 3.25 34.40
CA GLN A 213 11.52 2.01 34.82
C GLN A 213 11.44 0.87 33.79
N LYS A 214 11.52 1.19 32.50
CA LYS A 214 11.53 0.22 31.39
C LYS A 214 12.00 0.87 30.09
N ALA A 215 12.35 0.08 29.10
CA ALA A 215 12.40 0.56 27.73
C ALA A 215 10.96 0.76 27.23
N GLU A 216 10.66 1.91 26.63
CA GLU A 216 9.30 2.27 26.21
C GLU A 216 9.12 2.02 24.71
N ASN A 217 8.07 1.29 24.35
CA ASN A 217 7.67 1.18 22.95
C ASN A 217 6.93 2.47 22.56
N GLN A 218 7.42 3.12 21.51
CA GLN A 218 6.80 4.29 20.92
C GLN A 218 6.36 3.95 19.50
N GLU A 219 5.10 4.23 19.21
CA GLU A 219 4.49 4.04 17.89
C GLU A 219 4.04 5.40 17.34
N PHE A 220 4.44 5.73 16.11
CA PHE A 220 4.13 6.99 15.46
C PHE A 220 3.46 6.77 14.11
N ILE A 221 2.52 7.63 13.73
CA ILE A 221 1.85 7.53 12.42
C ILE A 221 2.78 7.93 11.29
N THR A 222 2.58 7.33 10.10
CA THR A 222 3.15 7.85 8.86
C THR A 222 2.24 8.91 8.26
N ARG A 223 2.80 10.06 7.87
CA ARG A 223 2.06 11.17 7.24
C ARG A 223 2.97 12.13 6.47
N TRP A 224 2.41 12.90 5.56
CA TRP A 224 3.13 14.01 4.91
C TRP A 224 3.38 15.17 5.88
N ARG A 225 4.53 15.84 5.72
CA ARG A 225 4.83 17.09 6.44
C ARG A 225 4.04 18.25 5.84
N LEU A 226 2.99 18.69 6.55
CA LEU A 226 2.23 19.91 6.22
C LEU A 226 2.45 20.99 7.28
N GLU A 227 3.01 22.11 6.85
CA GLU A 227 3.26 23.29 7.66
C GLU A 227 2.45 24.47 7.08
N PRO A 228 1.73 25.27 7.89
CA PRO A 228 0.94 26.38 7.37
C PRO A 228 1.85 27.48 6.83
N LYS A 229 1.59 27.89 5.57
CA LYS A 229 2.30 29.00 4.95
C LYS A 229 2.05 30.34 5.66
N ASP A 230 0.87 30.49 6.26
CA ASP A 230 0.52 31.58 7.18
C ASP A 230 0.07 31.01 8.54
N PRO A 231 1.01 30.84 9.50
CA PRO A 231 0.69 30.31 10.82
C PRO A 231 -0.29 31.18 11.61
N ALA A 232 -0.31 32.50 11.36
CA ALA A 232 -1.19 33.43 12.08
C ALA A 232 -2.64 33.30 11.60
N ALA A 233 -2.87 33.21 10.29
CA ALA A 233 -4.18 32.92 9.72
C ALA A 233 -4.67 31.53 10.12
N TYR A 234 -3.79 30.53 10.08
CA TYR A 234 -4.11 29.18 10.53
C TYR A 234 -4.54 29.13 12.00
N ALA A 235 -3.85 29.86 12.88
CA ALA A 235 -4.20 29.96 14.29
C ALA A 235 -5.55 30.66 14.54
N ARG A 236 -6.00 31.53 13.63
CA ARG A 236 -7.35 32.13 13.63
C ARG A 236 -8.43 31.20 13.07
N GLY A 237 -8.06 30.02 12.57
CA GLY A 237 -8.97 29.04 11.97
C GLY A 237 -9.26 29.26 10.49
N GLU A 238 -8.52 30.15 9.81
CA GLU A 238 -8.64 30.37 8.37
C GLU A 238 -7.98 29.23 7.58
N LEU A 239 -8.51 28.94 6.38
CA LEU A 239 -7.89 27.98 5.46
C LEU A 239 -6.64 28.57 4.81
N VAL A 240 -5.51 27.91 5.02
CA VAL A 240 -4.21 28.32 4.47
C VAL A 240 -3.66 27.27 3.52
N GLU A 241 -2.73 27.65 2.65
CA GLU A 241 -1.97 26.67 1.88
C GLU A 241 -0.83 26.10 2.74
N PRO A 242 -0.42 24.84 2.55
CA PRO A 242 0.80 24.35 3.14
C PRO A 242 2.03 24.97 2.46
N VAL A 243 3.16 25.04 3.18
CA VAL A 243 4.46 25.44 2.62
C VAL A 243 4.85 24.54 1.45
N LYS A 244 4.65 23.23 1.59
CA LYS A 244 4.85 22.24 0.54
C LYS A 244 3.55 21.44 0.33
N PRO A 245 2.81 21.66 -0.78
CA PRO A 245 1.67 20.82 -1.11
C PRO A 245 2.11 19.43 -1.54
N ILE A 246 1.24 18.44 -1.35
CA ILE A 246 1.39 17.10 -1.88
C ILE A 246 1.00 17.14 -3.35
N VAL A 247 1.90 16.74 -4.25
CA VAL A 247 1.64 16.81 -5.70
C VAL A 247 1.82 15.43 -6.31
N TYR A 248 0.75 14.94 -6.94
CA TYR A 248 0.78 13.74 -7.75
C TYR A 248 0.84 14.09 -9.23
N TYR A 249 1.77 13.47 -9.95
CA TYR A 249 1.83 13.53 -11.39
C TYR A 249 1.22 12.27 -11.99
N LEU A 250 0.42 12.45 -13.04
CA LEU A 250 -0.12 11.34 -13.81
C LEU A 250 0.95 10.82 -14.76
N ASP A 251 1.12 9.52 -14.79
CA ASP A 251 1.92 8.84 -15.78
C ASP A 251 1.42 9.19 -17.20
N PRO A 252 2.30 9.65 -18.12
CA PRO A 252 1.95 9.90 -19.51
C PRO A 252 1.24 8.73 -20.20
N ALA A 253 1.49 7.50 -19.78
CA ALA A 253 0.84 6.29 -20.29
C ALA A 253 -0.64 6.15 -19.88
N THR A 254 -1.14 7.01 -18.97
CA THR A 254 -2.55 7.03 -18.57
C THR A 254 -3.44 7.37 -19.77
N PRO A 255 -4.40 6.50 -20.16
CA PRO A 255 -5.28 6.76 -21.29
C PRO A 255 -6.05 8.07 -21.14
N ALA A 256 -6.09 8.88 -22.21
CA ALA A 256 -6.59 10.26 -22.17
C ALA A 256 -8.01 10.39 -21.57
N ARG A 257 -8.93 9.50 -21.94
CA ARG A 257 -10.32 9.50 -21.44
C ARG A 257 -10.44 9.32 -19.91
N TRP A 258 -9.45 8.68 -19.28
CA TRP A 258 -9.47 8.39 -17.85
C TRP A 258 -8.73 9.42 -17.00
N LYS A 259 -7.91 10.29 -17.60
CA LYS A 259 -7.09 11.26 -16.88
C LYS A 259 -7.90 12.15 -15.93
N ARG A 260 -9.10 12.59 -16.34
CA ARG A 260 -9.99 13.39 -15.49
C ARG A 260 -10.32 12.69 -14.17
N TYR A 261 -10.72 11.42 -14.23
CA TYR A 261 -11.13 10.65 -13.06
C TYR A 261 -9.97 10.33 -12.14
N VAL A 262 -8.77 10.13 -12.72
CA VAL A 262 -7.54 9.96 -11.94
C VAL A 262 -7.22 11.24 -11.18
N LYS A 263 -7.24 12.41 -11.84
CA LYS A 263 -7.01 13.70 -11.19
C LYS A 263 -8.03 13.99 -10.10
N GLU A 264 -9.31 13.82 -10.40
CA GLU A 264 -10.39 14.02 -9.43
C GLU A 264 -10.28 13.05 -8.24
N GLY A 265 -9.79 11.82 -8.44
CA GLY A 265 -9.59 10.86 -7.35
C GLY A 265 -8.51 11.32 -6.36
N VAL A 266 -7.44 11.93 -6.86
CA VAL A 266 -6.43 12.60 -6.03
C VAL A 266 -7.02 13.82 -5.32
N GLU A 267 -7.74 14.67 -6.07
CA GLU A 267 -8.20 15.97 -5.60
C GLU A 267 -9.46 15.90 -4.72
N ASN A 268 -10.15 14.76 -4.68
CA ASN A 268 -11.22 14.49 -3.70
C ASN A 268 -10.77 14.75 -2.26
N TRP A 269 -9.48 14.57 -1.97
CA TRP A 269 -8.91 14.82 -0.66
C TRP A 269 -8.70 16.32 -0.34
N GLN A 270 -8.76 17.24 -1.31
CA GLN A 270 -8.60 18.68 -1.04
C GLN A 270 -9.61 19.17 0.00
N LYS A 271 -10.89 18.86 -0.20
CA LYS A 271 -11.96 19.25 0.72
C LYS A 271 -11.82 18.59 2.09
N VAL A 272 -11.25 17.39 2.15
CA VAL A 272 -10.98 16.68 3.40
C VAL A 272 -9.86 17.38 4.18
N PHE A 273 -8.81 17.84 3.48
CA PHE A 273 -7.72 18.62 4.08
C PHE A 273 -8.16 19.98 4.62
N GLU A 274 -9.25 20.56 4.10
CA GLU A 274 -9.83 21.77 4.68
C GLU A 274 -10.27 21.54 6.14
N LYS A 275 -10.65 20.30 6.49
CA LYS A 275 -10.95 19.93 7.88
C LYS A 275 -9.72 19.99 8.77
N ALA A 276 -8.53 19.82 8.22
CA ALA A 276 -7.25 20.05 8.91
C ALA A 276 -6.76 21.50 8.81
N GLY A 277 -7.52 22.42 8.18
CA GLY A 277 -7.18 23.83 8.01
C GLY A 277 -6.37 24.15 6.75
N PHE A 278 -6.23 23.20 5.83
CA PHE A 278 -5.43 23.37 4.61
C PHE A 278 -6.29 23.37 3.34
N LYS A 279 -6.18 24.41 2.52
CA LYS A 279 -6.67 24.42 1.13
C LYS A 279 -5.51 24.12 0.19
N ASN A 280 -5.80 23.59 -1.01
CA ASN A 280 -4.78 23.23 -2.01
C ASN A 280 -3.68 22.31 -1.45
N ALA A 281 -4.02 21.48 -0.45
CA ALA A 281 -3.03 20.65 0.24
C ALA A 281 -2.50 19.50 -0.63
N ILE A 282 -3.34 19.01 -1.54
CA ILE A 282 -3.06 17.91 -2.46
C ILE A 282 -3.53 18.27 -3.87
N LEU A 283 -2.67 18.05 -4.87
CA LEU A 283 -2.89 18.47 -6.24
C LEU A 283 -2.56 17.34 -7.22
N ALA A 284 -3.31 17.26 -8.32
CA ALA A 284 -2.99 16.37 -9.43
C ALA A 284 -2.53 17.17 -10.65
N LYS A 285 -1.43 16.73 -11.28
CA LYS A 285 -0.87 17.37 -12.46
C LYS A 285 -0.59 16.35 -13.55
N ASP A 286 -0.64 16.78 -14.81
CA ASP A 286 -0.02 15.99 -15.86
C ASP A 286 1.51 16.07 -15.69
N ALA A 287 2.21 14.98 -16.01
CA ALA A 287 3.65 15.05 -16.20
C ALA A 287 3.98 16.14 -17.25
N PRO A 288 4.99 17.00 -17.00
CA PRO A 288 5.41 18.00 -17.96
C PRO A 288 5.87 17.32 -19.25
N SER A 289 5.71 17.99 -20.38
CA SER A 289 6.27 17.50 -21.63
C SER A 289 7.80 17.57 -21.56
N LYS A 290 8.49 16.77 -22.37
CA LYS A 290 9.95 16.86 -22.50
C LYS A 290 10.45 18.22 -22.99
N ALA A 291 9.58 19.03 -23.60
CA ALA A 291 9.90 20.40 -23.98
C ALA A 291 9.80 21.38 -22.80
N ASP A 292 8.86 21.15 -21.87
CA ASP A 292 8.66 22.00 -20.69
C ASP A 292 9.69 21.69 -19.60
N ASP A 293 10.00 20.41 -19.40
CA ASP A 293 11.00 19.93 -18.45
C ASP A 293 11.70 18.68 -19.03
N PRO A 294 12.86 18.82 -19.68
CA PRO A 294 13.60 17.69 -20.26
C PRO A 294 14.12 16.73 -19.18
N ASP A 295 14.39 17.26 -17.98
CA ASP A 295 14.94 16.54 -16.83
C ASP A 295 13.86 15.85 -15.99
N PHE A 296 12.57 16.14 -16.24
CA PHE A 296 11.49 15.46 -15.57
C PHE A 296 11.57 13.96 -15.78
N ASP A 297 11.49 13.25 -14.67
CA ASP A 297 11.48 11.81 -14.64
C ASP A 297 10.50 11.29 -13.59
N LEU A 298 9.81 10.20 -13.92
CA LEU A 298 8.85 9.56 -13.02
C LEU A 298 9.52 8.91 -11.80
N ASP A 299 10.84 8.70 -11.85
CA ASP A 299 11.61 8.08 -10.78
C ASP A 299 12.32 9.10 -9.88
N ASP A 300 12.17 10.39 -10.14
CA ASP A 300 12.67 11.44 -9.25
C ASP A 300 11.89 11.44 -7.93
N ALA A 301 12.58 11.25 -6.81
CA ALA A 301 11.96 11.13 -5.49
C ALA A 301 11.16 12.38 -5.07
N ARG A 302 11.37 13.53 -5.72
CA ARG A 302 10.59 14.76 -5.50
C ARG A 302 9.15 14.65 -5.97
N TYR A 303 8.85 13.73 -6.88
CA TYR A 303 7.54 13.60 -7.53
C TYR A 303 6.84 12.32 -7.09
N SER A 304 5.60 12.43 -6.62
CA SER A 304 4.72 11.28 -6.39
C SER A 304 3.91 11.01 -7.65
N ILE A 305 3.69 9.75 -7.99
CA ILE A 305 3.16 9.35 -9.30
C ILE A 305 1.89 8.51 -9.15
N VAL A 306 0.90 8.73 -10.02
CA VAL A 306 -0.14 7.74 -10.31
C VAL A 306 0.23 7.03 -11.61
N ARG A 307 0.76 5.81 -11.49
CA ARG A 307 1.32 4.97 -12.55
C ARG A 307 0.26 4.09 -13.19
N TRP A 308 0.29 3.99 -14.52
CA TRP A 308 -0.64 3.14 -15.27
C TRP A 308 0.07 1.87 -15.76
N ALA A 309 -0.14 0.75 -15.07
CA ALA A 309 0.52 -0.51 -15.39
C ALA A 309 -0.29 -1.34 -16.40
N ALA A 310 0.31 -1.65 -17.55
CA ALA A 310 -0.23 -2.61 -18.51
C ALA A 310 -0.07 -4.04 -17.99
N SER A 311 -1.06 -4.54 -17.26
CA SER A 311 -1.01 -5.85 -16.61
C SER A 311 -2.40 -6.47 -16.47
N LEU A 312 -2.44 -7.81 -16.48
CA LEU A 312 -3.65 -8.61 -16.25
C LEU A 312 -4.06 -8.67 -14.77
N VAL A 313 -3.22 -8.20 -13.84
CA VAL A 313 -3.56 -8.06 -12.43
C VAL A 313 -4.80 -7.18 -12.30
N ARG A 314 -5.72 -7.61 -11.42
CA ARG A 314 -7.03 -6.98 -11.26
C ARG A 314 -7.12 -6.23 -9.92
N ASN A 315 -6.17 -5.35 -9.66
CA ASN A 315 -6.09 -4.57 -8.42
C ASN A 315 -5.61 -3.14 -8.66
N ALA A 316 -5.51 -2.35 -7.60
CA ALA A 316 -4.70 -1.13 -7.49
C ALA A 316 -3.90 -1.19 -6.18
N THR A 317 -2.84 -0.40 -6.07
CA THR A 317 -2.05 -0.30 -4.83
C THR A 317 -1.56 1.13 -4.62
N GLY A 318 -1.70 1.66 -3.41
CA GLY A 318 -1.18 2.97 -3.00
C GLY A 318 -0.11 2.90 -1.91
N PRO A 319 1.07 2.29 -2.16
CA PRO A 319 2.15 2.31 -1.19
C PRO A 319 2.70 3.72 -0.99
N HIS A 320 3.33 3.93 0.16
CA HIS A 320 4.11 5.11 0.45
C HIS A 320 5.45 4.72 1.09
N THR A 321 6.46 5.54 0.82
CA THR A 321 7.80 5.44 1.39
C THR A 321 7.95 6.55 2.43
N HIS A 322 8.53 6.24 3.58
CA HIS A 322 8.63 7.18 4.69
C HIS A 322 10.00 7.19 5.37
N ASP A 323 10.32 8.30 6.03
CA ASP A 323 11.48 8.44 6.90
C ASP A 323 11.23 7.66 8.20
N PRO A 324 11.97 6.57 8.47
CA PRO A 324 11.74 5.73 9.64
C PRO A 324 12.13 6.40 10.96
N ARG A 325 12.74 7.59 10.93
CA ARG A 325 13.08 8.39 12.12
C ARG A 325 11.86 9.15 12.66
N SER A 326 10.85 9.42 11.81
CA SER A 326 9.72 10.30 12.15
C SER A 326 8.35 9.87 11.62
N GLY A 327 8.29 8.99 10.63
CA GLY A 327 7.06 8.69 9.89
C GLY A 327 6.74 9.69 8.77
N GLU A 328 7.65 10.63 8.44
CA GLU A 328 7.44 11.56 7.31
C GLU A 328 7.35 10.79 5.99
N ILE A 329 6.20 10.83 5.32
CA ILE A 329 6.07 10.31 3.96
C ILE A 329 6.90 11.19 3.03
N VAL A 330 7.84 10.58 2.32
CA VAL A 330 8.77 11.27 1.41
C VAL A 330 8.33 11.16 -0.04
N ASN A 331 7.71 10.04 -0.42
CA ASN A 331 7.29 9.74 -1.78
C ASN A 331 6.15 8.69 -1.76
N SER A 332 5.29 8.72 -2.78
CA SER A 332 4.31 7.67 -3.03
C SER A 332 4.14 7.39 -4.52
N GLU A 333 4.08 6.10 -4.88
CA GLU A 333 3.80 5.64 -6.23
C GLU A 333 2.55 4.75 -6.22
N ILE A 334 1.42 5.32 -6.64
CA ILE A 334 0.17 4.57 -6.80
C ILE A 334 0.24 3.82 -8.12
N THR A 335 -0.11 2.54 -8.12
CA THR A 335 -0.19 1.72 -9.33
C THR A 335 -1.63 1.37 -9.62
N TRP A 336 -2.12 1.81 -10.78
CA TRP A 336 -3.35 1.32 -11.38
C TRP A 336 -3.02 0.21 -12.39
N TYR A 337 -3.50 -1.01 -12.16
CA TYR A 337 -3.35 -2.09 -13.13
C TYR A 337 -4.49 -2.05 -14.15
N HIS A 338 -4.14 -2.05 -15.45
CA HIS A 338 -5.09 -1.86 -16.53
C HIS A 338 -6.31 -2.79 -16.47
N ASN A 339 -6.10 -4.07 -16.16
CA ASN A 339 -7.18 -5.06 -16.11
C ASN A 339 -8.06 -4.99 -14.85
N HIS A 340 -7.76 -4.10 -13.90
CA HIS A 340 -8.63 -3.85 -12.74
C HIS A 340 -10.02 -3.38 -13.15
N MET A 341 -10.13 -2.70 -14.30
CA MET A 341 -11.39 -2.33 -14.95
C MET A 341 -12.37 -3.50 -15.06
N ARG A 342 -11.87 -4.71 -15.36
CA ARG A 342 -12.68 -5.93 -15.46
C ARG A 342 -13.32 -6.30 -14.12
N SER A 343 -12.62 -6.11 -12.99
CA SER A 343 -13.19 -6.34 -11.66
C SER A 343 -14.35 -5.42 -11.37
N TYR A 344 -14.18 -4.11 -11.54
CA TYR A 344 -15.27 -3.18 -11.27
C TYR A 344 -16.45 -3.36 -12.20
N ARG A 345 -16.21 -3.63 -13.49
CA ARG A 345 -17.30 -3.99 -14.40
C ARG A 345 -18.10 -5.17 -13.84
N ASN A 346 -17.41 -6.25 -13.47
CA ASN A 346 -18.06 -7.45 -12.98
C ASN A 346 -18.77 -7.20 -11.64
N TRP A 347 -18.15 -6.49 -10.68
CA TRP A 347 -18.78 -6.14 -9.41
C TRP A 347 -20.00 -5.25 -9.61
N LEU A 348 -19.91 -4.19 -10.41
CA LEU A 348 -21.07 -3.34 -10.74
C LEU A 348 -22.24 -4.17 -11.29
N ILE A 349 -21.97 -5.09 -12.23
CA ILE A 349 -23.01 -5.95 -12.80
C ILE A 349 -23.61 -6.86 -11.72
N MET A 350 -22.77 -7.59 -11.00
CA MET A 350 -23.21 -8.62 -10.05
C MET A 350 -23.88 -8.04 -8.81
N GLU A 351 -23.38 -6.92 -8.30
CA GLU A 351 -23.81 -6.33 -7.03
C GLU A 351 -24.90 -5.28 -7.23
N THR A 352 -24.91 -4.57 -8.37
CA THR A 352 -25.83 -3.44 -8.56
C THR A 352 -26.81 -3.64 -9.72
N GLY A 353 -26.54 -4.55 -10.66
CA GLY A 353 -27.32 -4.68 -11.91
C GLY A 353 -28.83 -4.89 -11.72
N ALA A 354 -29.26 -5.47 -10.59
CA ALA A 354 -30.67 -5.56 -10.23
C ALA A 354 -31.34 -4.18 -10.12
N ALA A 355 -30.75 -3.26 -9.36
CA ALA A 355 -31.28 -1.93 -9.07
C ALA A 355 -30.67 -0.79 -9.91
N ASN A 356 -29.57 -1.05 -10.63
CA ASN A 356 -28.84 -0.09 -11.45
C ASN A 356 -28.89 -0.51 -12.94
N PRO A 357 -29.82 0.03 -13.74
CA PRO A 357 -29.94 -0.31 -15.15
C PRO A 357 -28.66 -0.04 -15.97
N SER A 358 -27.87 0.96 -15.60
CA SER A 358 -26.59 1.29 -16.25
C SER A 358 -25.51 0.22 -16.05
N ALA A 359 -25.71 -0.71 -15.12
CA ALA A 359 -24.80 -1.80 -14.81
C ALA A 359 -25.28 -3.18 -15.31
N ARG A 360 -26.20 -3.26 -16.29
CA ARG A 360 -26.74 -4.54 -16.79
C ARG A 360 -26.01 -5.11 -18.02
N SER A 361 -24.96 -4.45 -18.48
CA SER A 361 -24.19 -4.84 -19.67
C SER A 361 -22.71 -4.95 -19.36
N LEU A 362 -22.00 -5.77 -20.14
CA LEU A 362 -20.54 -5.79 -20.15
C LEU A 362 -19.95 -4.48 -20.69
N ASP A 363 -20.72 -3.72 -21.46
CA ASP A 363 -20.35 -2.39 -21.95
C ASP A 363 -20.91 -1.31 -21.00
N ILE A 364 -20.32 -1.22 -19.81
CA ILE A 364 -20.66 -0.20 -18.80
C ILE A 364 -20.41 1.21 -19.39
N PRO A 365 -21.34 2.17 -19.23
CA PRO A 365 -21.13 3.55 -19.65
C PRO A 365 -19.84 4.14 -19.09
N GLU A 366 -19.12 4.92 -19.92
CA GLU A 366 -17.82 5.50 -19.52
C GLU A 366 -17.92 6.31 -18.23
N GLU A 367 -19.00 7.06 -18.05
CA GLU A 367 -19.24 7.86 -16.84
C GLU A 367 -19.29 7.01 -15.58
N LEU A 368 -20.05 5.91 -15.58
CA LEU A 368 -20.16 5.01 -14.42
C LEU A 368 -18.83 4.30 -14.14
N MET A 369 -18.13 3.86 -15.18
CA MET A 369 -16.82 3.22 -15.03
C MET A 369 -15.78 4.21 -14.49
N GLY A 370 -15.70 5.41 -15.07
CA GLY A 370 -14.79 6.45 -14.66
C GLY A 370 -15.04 6.93 -13.23
N GLU A 371 -16.31 7.08 -12.85
CA GLU A 371 -16.73 7.41 -11.49
C GLU A 371 -16.31 6.31 -10.51
N THR A 372 -16.44 5.03 -10.88
CA THR A 372 -15.91 3.92 -10.08
C THR A 372 -14.38 3.99 -9.96
N MET A 373 -13.65 4.24 -11.06
CA MET A 373 -12.19 4.40 -11.02
C MET A 373 -11.76 5.54 -10.10
N ARG A 374 -12.47 6.68 -10.16
CA ARG A 374 -12.21 7.85 -9.31
C ARG A 374 -12.19 7.47 -7.83
N GLN A 375 -13.17 6.69 -7.38
CA GLN A 375 -13.28 6.27 -5.98
C GLN A 375 -12.19 5.29 -5.55
N VAL A 376 -11.64 4.54 -6.50
CA VAL A 376 -10.54 3.60 -6.22
C VAL A 376 -9.23 4.36 -6.13
N ILE A 377 -8.96 5.30 -7.05
CA ILE A 377 -7.82 6.21 -6.91
C ILE A 377 -7.93 7.01 -5.61
N THR A 378 -9.14 7.46 -5.23
CA THR A 378 -9.37 8.13 -3.95
C THR A 378 -8.98 7.23 -2.76
N HIS A 379 -9.36 5.95 -2.79
CA HIS A 379 -8.97 4.96 -1.79
C HIS A 379 -7.45 4.76 -1.71
N GLU A 380 -6.79 4.56 -2.85
CA GLU A 380 -5.32 4.39 -2.89
C GLU A 380 -4.57 5.63 -2.41
N ILE A 381 -5.10 6.83 -2.69
CA ILE A 381 -4.55 8.08 -2.14
C ILE A 381 -4.71 8.09 -0.62
N GLY A 382 -5.79 7.57 -0.05
CA GLY A 382 -5.95 7.44 1.39
C GLY A 382 -4.81 6.63 2.04
N HIS A 383 -4.41 5.51 1.44
CA HIS A 383 -3.21 4.77 1.87
C HIS A 383 -1.92 5.59 1.74
N ALA A 384 -1.80 6.34 0.66
CA ALA A 384 -0.67 7.22 0.45
C ALA A 384 -0.64 8.45 1.37
N LEU A 385 -1.76 8.77 2.02
CA LEU A 385 -1.87 9.76 3.11
C LEU A 385 -1.61 9.15 4.50
N GLY A 386 -1.35 7.85 4.57
CA GLY A 386 -1.04 7.12 5.79
C GLY A 386 -2.22 6.36 6.40
N LEU A 387 -3.40 6.30 5.76
CA LEU A 387 -4.57 5.63 6.33
C LEU A 387 -4.58 4.12 6.05
N GLN A 388 -4.98 3.32 7.04
CA GLN A 388 -5.24 1.89 6.89
C GLN A 388 -6.64 1.64 6.33
N HIS A 389 -6.92 0.40 5.91
CA HIS A 389 -8.28 -0.03 5.67
C HIS A 389 -9.12 0.04 6.95
N ASN A 390 -10.42 0.29 6.80
CA ASN A 390 -11.36 0.38 7.91
C ASN A 390 -12.69 -0.31 7.57
N MET A 391 -12.70 -1.65 7.60
CA MET A 391 -13.87 -2.44 7.19
C MET A 391 -15.06 -2.30 8.15
N ILE A 392 -14.82 -2.00 9.44
CA ILE A 392 -15.90 -1.79 10.43
C ILE A 392 -16.70 -0.50 10.19
N ALA A 393 -16.25 0.38 9.30
CA ALA A 393 -16.90 1.66 9.06
C ALA A 393 -18.32 1.51 8.49
N SER A 394 -18.56 0.51 7.64
CA SER A 394 -19.87 0.18 7.06
C SER A 394 -20.92 -0.10 8.14
N ALA A 395 -20.50 -0.70 9.26
CA ALA A 395 -21.35 -0.99 10.42
C ALA A 395 -21.83 0.26 11.17
N SER A 396 -21.40 1.45 10.75
CA SER A 396 -21.86 2.74 11.30
C SER A 396 -23.17 3.21 10.67
N PHE A 397 -23.53 2.71 9.49
CA PHE A 397 -24.73 3.13 8.77
C PHE A 397 -25.89 2.15 9.01
N PRO A 398 -27.10 2.62 9.34
CA PRO A 398 -28.28 1.74 9.32
C PRO A 398 -28.52 1.22 7.91
N VAL A 399 -28.82 -0.08 7.76
CA VAL A 399 -28.96 -0.73 6.44
C VAL A 399 -30.01 -0.03 5.57
N ASP A 400 -31.16 0.35 6.14
CA ASP A 400 -32.24 1.03 5.39
C ASP A 400 -31.82 2.40 4.83
N SER A 401 -30.83 3.05 5.44
CA SER A 401 -30.32 4.34 4.94
C SER A 401 -29.66 4.18 3.57
N LEU A 402 -29.10 3.01 3.27
CA LEU A 402 -28.48 2.71 1.97
C LEU A 402 -29.51 2.61 0.83
N ARG A 403 -30.81 2.52 1.14
CA ARG A 403 -31.90 2.59 0.16
C ARG A 403 -32.40 4.01 -0.09
N SER A 404 -31.90 5.00 0.65
CA SER A 404 -32.33 6.38 0.53
C SER A 404 -31.39 7.18 -0.38
N PRO A 405 -31.88 7.75 -1.51
CA PRO A 405 -31.06 8.60 -2.36
C PRO A 405 -30.55 9.84 -1.65
N SER A 406 -31.32 10.44 -0.73
CA SER A 406 -30.86 11.62 0.01
C SER A 406 -29.70 11.29 0.96
N PHE A 407 -29.66 10.06 1.48
CA PHE A 407 -28.58 9.59 2.34
C PHE A 407 -27.34 9.19 1.55
N THR A 408 -27.47 8.29 0.56
CA THR A 408 -26.33 7.78 -0.22
C THR A 408 -25.68 8.86 -1.10
N ARG A 409 -26.41 9.90 -1.50
CA ARG A 409 -25.82 11.08 -2.16
C ARG A 409 -24.88 11.88 -1.26
N VAL A 410 -25.10 11.86 0.05
CA VAL A 410 -24.26 12.59 1.01
C VAL A 410 -23.13 11.70 1.51
N TYR A 411 -23.45 10.48 1.96
CA TYR A 411 -22.53 9.63 2.70
C TYR A 411 -21.98 8.44 1.90
N GLY A 412 -22.53 8.14 0.73
CA GLY A 412 -22.20 6.92 0.00
C GLY A 412 -22.67 5.67 0.73
N VAL A 413 -21.83 4.64 0.78
CA VAL A 413 -22.16 3.30 1.30
C VAL A 413 -21.46 2.95 2.60
N SER A 414 -20.46 3.74 3.02
CA SER A 414 -19.73 3.57 4.27
C SER A 414 -19.24 4.93 4.80
N ALA A 415 -18.89 5.01 6.08
CA ALA A 415 -18.44 6.24 6.73
C ALA A 415 -17.07 6.74 6.24
N THR A 416 -16.31 5.89 5.54
CA THR A 416 -15.00 6.22 4.95
C THR A 416 -14.83 5.53 3.59
N ILE A 417 -14.06 6.18 2.71
CA ILE A 417 -13.60 5.56 1.45
C ILE A 417 -12.66 4.38 1.69
N MET A 418 -12.01 4.29 2.87
CA MET A 418 -11.05 3.24 3.25
C MET A 418 -11.68 1.89 3.57
N ASP A 419 -13.01 1.81 3.50
CA ASP A 419 -13.75 0.57 3.59
C ASP A 419 -13.75 -0.21 2.26
N TYR A 420 -13.82 -1.52 2.36
CA TYR A 420 -14.08 -2.44 1.25
C TYR A 420 -15.58 -2.63 0.98
N ALA A 421 -16.45 -1.81 1.56
CA ALA A 421 -17.82 -1.59 1.09
C ALA A 421 -17.81 -0.93 -0.32
N ARG A 422 -17.62 -1.70 -1.40
CA ARG A 422 -17.38 -1.13 -2.75
C ARG A 422 -18.65 -0.64 -3.43
N GLN A 423 -19.70 -1.45 -3.43
CA GLN A 423 -20.95 -1.20 -4.15
C GLN A 423 -22.17 -1.40 -3.25
N ASN A 424 -23.22 -0.62 -3.48
CA ASN A 424 -24.48 -0.67 -2.76
C ASN A 424 -25.39 -1.79 -3.29
N TYR A 425 -25.12 -3.04 -2.93
CA TYR A 425 -26.00 -4.16 -3.25
C TYR A 425 -27.27 -4.22 -2.37
N VAL A 426 -27.41 -3.30 -1.42
CA VAL A 426 -28.59 -3.21 -0.54
C VAL A 426 -29.80 -2.57 -1.24
N ALA A 427 -29.54 -1.65 -2.16
CA ALA A 427 -30.55 -0.92 -2.93
C ALA A 427 -31.41 -1.84 -3.81
N GLN A 428 -32.67 -1.46 -4.02
CA GLN A 428 -33.68 -2.20 -4.77
C GLN A 428 -34.23 -1.36 -5.94
N PRO A 429 -34.79 -2.02 -6.98
CA PRO A 429 -35.59 -1.32 -7.98
C PRO A 429 -36.67 -0.47 -7.32
N GLY A 430 -36.81 0.79 -7.74
CA GLY A 430 -37.79 1.74 -7.19
C GLY A 430 -37.26 2.65 -6.08
N ASP A 431 -36.07 2.39 -5.52
CA ASP A 431 -35.48 3.25 -4.48
C ASP A 431 -35.02 4.63 -5.01
N GLY A 432 -34.97 4.83 -6.33
CA GLY A 432 -34.66 6.13 -6.96
C GLY A 432 -33.18 6.55 -6.93
N LEU A 433 -32.28 5.62 -6.63
CA LEU A 433 -30.83 5.84 -6.68
C LEU A 433 -30.36 6.09 -8.11
N GLN A 434 -29.37 6.98 -8.26
CA GLN A 434 -28.65 7.20 -9.51
C GLN A 434 -27.40 6.32 -9.56
N PRO A 435 -26.80 6.05 -10.75
CA PRO A 435 -25.63 5.17 -10.85
C PRO A 435 -24.48 5.49 -9.89
N LYS A 436 -24.21 6.79 -9.64
CA LYS A 436 -23.18 7.25 -8.68
C LYS A 436 -23.53 6.97 -7.21
N ASP A 437 -24.80 6.77 -6.88
CA ASP A 437 -25.28 6.51 -5.51
C ASP A 437 -24.99 5.06 -5.08
N PHE A 438 -24.56 4.22 -6.01
CA PHE A 438 -24.18 2.84 -5.75
C PHE A 438 -22.72 2.66 -5.33
N ILE A 439 -21.85 3.65 -5.53
CA ILE A 439 -20.42 3.51 -5.24
C ILE A 439 -20.03 4.22 -3.94
N ARG A 440 -18.98 3.70 -3.29
CA ARG A 440 -18.33 4.36 -2.15
C ARG A 440 -17.78 5.75 -2.51
N ARG A 441 -17.57 6.58 -1.48
CA ARG A 441 -17.00 7.92 -1.59
C ARG A 441 -16.34 8.31 -0.28
N VAL A 442 -15.61 9.43 -0.30
CA VAL A 442 -15.12 10.08 0.93
C VAL A 442 -16.31 10.33 1.87
N GLY A 443 -16.15 9.93 3.12
CA GLY A 443 -17.15 10.09 4.17
C GLY A 443 -16.62 10.89 5.37
N PRO A 444 -17.47 11.12 6.37
CA PRO A 444 -17.12 11.96 7.51
C PRO A 444 -16.06 11.33 8.45
N PHE A 445 -15.81 10.01 8.36
CA PHE A 445 -14.67 9.41 9.04
C PHE A 445 -13.35 9.83 8.39
N ASP A 446 -13.31 10.03 7.06
CA ASP A 446 -12.12 10.54 6.36
C ASP A 446 -11.82 11.98 6.78
N ASP A 447 -12.85 12.83 6.84
CA ASP A 447 -12.78 14.19 7.38
C ASP A 447 -12.19 14.19 8.80
N PHE A 448 -12.69 13.30 9.65
CA PHE A 448 -12.20 13.14 11.01
C PHE A 448 -10.74 12.67 11.05
N ALA A 449 -10.40 11.61 10.30
CA ALA A 449 -9.07 11.00 10.31
C ALA A 449 -8.00 11.94 9.78
N ILE A 450 -8.27 12.69 8.71
CA ILE A 450 -7.35 13.70 8.17
C ILE A 450 -7.22 14.88 9.12
N ASN A 451 -8.32 15.37 9.70
CA ASN A 451 -8.23 16.39 10.74
C ASN A 451 -7.35 15.92 11.91
N TRP A 452 -7.57 14.68 12.40
CA TRP A 452 -6.80 14.12 13.50
C TRP A 452 -5.33 13.90 13.15
N GLY A 453 -4.98 13.52 11.92
CA GLY A 453 -3.58 13.25 11.53
C GLY A 453 -2.81 14.47 11.05
N TYR A 454 -3.49 15.46 10.45
CA TYR A 454 -2.84 16.58 9.75
C TYR A 454 -3.06 17.95 10.38
N ARG A 455 -4.04 18.13 11.28
CA ARG A 455 -4.18 19.41 11.99
C ARG A 455 -2.94 19.68 12.85
N VAL A 456 -2.37 20.87 12.65
CA VAL A 456 -1.20 21.34 13.40
C VAL A 456 -1.67 21.84 14.77
N THR A 457 -0.96 21.42 15.82
CA THR A 457 -1.23 21.82 17.20
C THR A 457 -0.17 22.81 17.69
N THR A 458 -0.51 23.58 18.72
CA THR A 458 0.43 24.50 19.39
C THR A 458 1.27 23.81 20.47
N ALA A 459 1.07 22.52 20.71
CA ALA A 459 1.82 21.79 21.73
C ALA A 459 3.32 21.79 21.38
N PRO A 460 4.25 21.93 22.34
CA PRO A 460 5.68 22.03 22.05
C PRO A 460 6.34 20.67 21.72
N THR A 461 5.76 19.55 22.18
CA THR A 461 6.31 18.20 21.98
C THR A 461 5.23 17.20 21.53
N PRO A 462 5.61 16.08 20.87
CA PRO A 462 4.69 14.98 20.53
C PRO A 462 3.92 14.43 21.74
N GLU A 463 4.51 14.42 22.92
CA GLU A 463 3.85 13.96 24.15
C GLU A 463 2.77 14.95 24.59
N ALA A 464 3.05 16.25 24.50
CA ALA A 464 2.13 17.30 24.92
C ALA A 464 0.87 17.41 24.03
N GLU A 465 0.93 16.99 22.76
CA GLU A 465 -0.26 16.99 21.89
C GLU A 465 -1.25 15.86 22.22
N ARG A 466 -0.82 14.78 22.90
CA ARG A 466 -1.65 13.58 23.14
C ARG A 466 -2.98 13.90 23.83
N ALA A 467 -2.97 14.81 24.81
CA ALA A 467 -4.18 15.21 25.51
C ALA A 467 -5.19 15.89 24.56
N THR A 468 -4.71 16.72 23.64
CA THR A 468 -5.54 17.37 22.62
C THR A 468 -6.08 16.37 21.60
N LEU A 469 -5.22 15.48 21.10
CA LEU A 469 -5.61 14.43 20.17
C LEU A 469 -6.66 13.48 20.78
N ASN A 470 -6.49 13.11 22.05
CA ASN A 470 -7.48 12.29 22.75
C ASN A 470 -8.81 13.03 22.93
N ARG A 471 -8.81 14.34 23.22
CA ARG A 471 -10.07 15.12 23.28
C ARG A 471 -10.79 15.16 21.95
N TRP A 472 -10.06 15.28 20.83
CA TRP A 472 -10.67 15.21 19.50
C TRP A 472 -11.29 13.85 19.21
N LEU A 473 -10.72 12.77 19.75
CA LEU A 473 -11.25 11.41 19.64
C LEU A 473 -12.50 11.20 20.49
N THR A 474 -12.47 11.61 21.75
CA THR A 474 -13.60 11.38 22.68
C THR A 474 -14.73 12.38 22.51
N GLY A 475 -14.46 13.55 21.92
CA GLY A 475 -15.43 14.62 21.70
C GLY A 475 -16.07 14.61 20.31
N GLN A 476 -15.97 13.52 19.56
CA GLN A 476 -16.56 13.43 18.22
C GLN A 476 -18.08 13.54 18.30
N THR A 477 -18.63 14.47 17.51
CA THR A 477 -20.07 14.62 17.31
C THR A 477 -20.38 14.38 15.84
N GLY A 478 -20.98 13.25 15.54
CA GLY A 478 -21.36 12.87 14.18
C GLY A 478 -22.77 12.27 14.14
N PRO A 479 -23.42 12.22 12.97
CA PRO A 479 -24.74 11.61 12.81
C PRO A 479 -24.74 10.10 13.11
N PHE A 480 -23.56 9.48 13.15
CA PHE A 480 -23.35 8.07 13.46
C PHE A 480 -21.98 7.88 14.14
N PRO A 481 -21.76 6.76 14.84
CA PRO A 481 -20.48 6.48 15.49
C PRO A 481 -19.36 6.33 14.47
N TYR A 482 -18.24 7.03 14.68
CA TYR A 482 -17.01 6.78 13.94
C TYR A 482 -16.29 5.59 14.55
N ARG A 483 -16.09 4.55 13.75
CA ARG A 483 -15.48 3.29 14.19
C ARG A 483 -14.24 3.03 13.38
N PHE A 484 -13.22 2.51 14.06
CA PHE A 484 -12.07 1.92 13.44
C PHE A 484 -11.73 0.60 14.13
N ALA A 485 -11.38 -0.40 13.33
CA ALA A 485 -10.81 -1.64 13.79
C ALA A 485 -9.78 -2.09 12.76
N SER A 486 -8.60 -2.49 13.23
CA SER A 486 -7.56 -3.02 12.34
C SER A 486 -8.07 -4.24 11.59
N GLN A 487 -7.72 -4.34 10.30
CA GLN A 487 -8.03 -5.51 9.46
C GLN A 487 -7.48 -6.81 10.05
N GLN A 488 -6.42 -6.75 10.86
CA GLN A 488 -5.85 -7.93 11.54
C GLN A 488 -6.82 -8.56 12.54
N LEU A 489 -7.80 -7.80 13.02
CA LEU A 489 -8.85 -8.25 13.93
C LEU A 489 -10.11 -8.74 13.20
N ALA A 490 -10.13 -8.69 11.86
CA ALA A 490 -11.29 -9.10 11.05
C ALA A 490 -11.76 -10.52 11.37
N ALA A 491 -10.85 -11.48 11.54
CA ALA A 491 -11.22 -12.86 11.84
C ALA A 491 -12.04 -13.04 13.14
N GLY A 492 -12.00 -12.07 14.06
CA GLY A 492 -12.69 -12.14 15.34
C GLY A 492 -13.91 -11.23 15.48
N ASP A 493 -14.17 -10.32 14.54
CA ASP A 493 -15.30 -9.39 14.59
C ASP A 493 -16.14 -9.48 13.31
N PRO A 494 -17.37 -10.03 13.35
CA PRO A 494 -18.23 -10.16 12.18
C PRO A 494 -18.65 -8.81 11.59
N ARG A 495 -18.37 -7.69 12.27
CA ARG A 495 -18.63 -6.35 11.76
C ARG A 495 -17.48 -5.78 10.94
N ASN A 496 -16.31 -6.42 10.97
CA ASN A 496 -15.07 -5.95 10.37
C ASN A 496 -14.67 -6.82 9.17
N GLN A 497 -15.63 -7.10 8.28
CA GLN A 497 -15.43 -7.96 7.10
C GLN A 497 -15.37 -7.15 5.82
N THR A 498 -14.69 -7.69 4.81
CA THR A 498 -14.69 -7.12 3.47
C THR A 498 -16.06 -7.28 2.81
N GLU A 499 -16.48 -6.29 2.03
CA GLU A 499 -17.77 -6.23 1.32
C GLU A 499 -19.03 -6.12 2.20
N ASP A 500 -18.91 -5.99 3.52
CA ASP A 500 -20.06 -5.80 4.40
C ASP A 500 -20.72 -4.42 4.20
N LEU A 501 -22.03 -4.36 4.39
CA LEU A 501 -22.83 -3.14 4.33
C LEU A 501 -23.78 -3.00 5.50
N GLY A 502 -23.65 -1.88 6.20
CA GLY A 502 -24.58 -1.44 7.23
C GLY A 502 -24.42 -2.16 8.58
N ALA A 503 -25.16 -1.69 9.57
CA ALA A 503 -25.02 -2.06 10.99
C ALA A 503 -25.56 -3.45 11.35
N THR A 504 -26.29 -4.11 10.45
CA THR A 504 -27.00 -5.37 10.75
C THR A 504 -26.43 -6.52 9.94
N HIS A 505 -25.42 -7.19 10.50
CA HIS A 505 -24.67 -8.26 9.84
C HIS A 505 -25.42 -9.62 9.79
N LEU A 506 -26.59 -9.74 10.45
CA LEU A 506 -27.31 -11.01 10.65
C LEU A 506 -28.81 -11.03 10.30
N GLU A 507 -29.45 -9.93 9.90
CA GLU A 507 -30.92 -9.93 9.63
C GLU A 507 -31.32 -9.88 8.15
N ARG A 508 -30.36 -9.81 7.21
CA ARG A 508 -30.70 -9.68 5.77
C ARG A 508 -30.38 -10.89 4.92
N THR A 509 -30.38 -12.07 5.52
CA THR A 509 -30.62 -13.35 4.81
C THR A 509 -32.12 -13.63 4.64
N ASP A 510 -33.00 -12.89 5.33
CA ASP A 510 -34.45 -13.16 5.37
C ASP A 510 -35.29 -12.37 4.33
N GLY A 511 -34.61 -11.68 3.39
CA GLY A 511 -35.24 -11.00 2.27
C GLY A 511 -35.27 -11.80 0.97
N ARG A 512 -34.71 -13.01 0.95
CA ARG A 512 -34.82 -13.95 -0.17
C ARG A 512 -35.86 -15.00 0.20
N ASN A 513 -36.87 -15.14 -0.67
CA ASN A 513 -37.85 -16.22 -0.71
C ASN A 513 -39.17 -15.96 0.03
N HIS A 514 -39.94 -14.98 -0.43
CA HIS A 514 -41.38 -15.20 -0.57
C HIS A 514 -41.65 -15.78 -1.96
N GLU A 515 -41.32 -17.07 -2.09
CA GLU A 515 -42.02 -18.10 -2.87
C GLU A 515 -41.15 -19.37 -2.84
N GLY A 516 -41.60 -20.37 -2.08
CA GLY A 516 -41.12 -21.76 -2.18
C GLY A 516 -39.84 -22.13 -1.43
N GLU A 517 -40.01 -22.93 -0.37
CA GLU A 517 -39.04 -23.82 0.28
C GLU A 517 -37.85 -23.20 1.03
N ALA A 518 -37.90 -23.40 2.36
CA ALA A 518 -36.86 -23.07 3.31
C ALA A 518 -35.57 -23.87 3.04
N LEU A 519 -34.52 -23.18 2.60
CA LEU A 519 -33.14 -23.65 2.71
C LEU A 519 -32.46 -22.89 3.84
N GLY A 520 -32.43 -23.52 5.01
CA GLY A 520 -31.58 -23.10 6.14
C GLY A 520 -30.09 -23.13 5.78
N PRO A 521 -29.20 -22.73 6.72
CA PRO A 521 -27.82 -22.38 6.44
C PRO A 521 -27.07 -23.56 5.79
N ARG A 522 -26.83 -23.46 4.48
CA ARG A 522 -25.89 -24.35 3.81
C ARG A 522 -24.49 -23.93 4.25
N HIS A 523 -23.86 -24.78 5.05
CA HIS A 523 -22.45 -24.69 5.38
C HIS A 523 -21.62 -24.60 4.09
N LEU A 524 -21.12 -23.40 3.78
CA LEU A 524 -20.05 -23.21 2.82
C LEU A 524 -18.76 -23.68 3.50
N MET A 525 -18.27 -24.84 3.09
CA MET A 525 -16.93 -25.30 3.44
C MET A 525 -15.94 -24.44 2.63
N HIS A 526 -15.33 -23.45 3.26
CA HIS A 526 -14.20 -22.73 2.68
C HIS A 526 -12.95 -23.61 2.80
N ILE A 527 -12.48 -24.16 1.68
CA ILE A 527 -11.16 -24.78 1.59
C ILE A 527 -10.16 -23.68 1.26
N GLN A 528 -9.35 -23.27 2.23
CA GLN A 528 -8.27 -22.33 2.03
C GLN A 528 -7.04 -23.09 1.53
N ILE A 529 -6.84 -23.13 0.20
CA ILE A 529 -5.58 -23.61 -0.36
C ILE A 529 -4.58 -22.45 -0.27
N ILE A 530 -3.66 -22.54 0.69
CA ILE A 530 -2.50 -21.66 0.75
C ILE A 530 -1.56 -22.10 -0.37
N LEU A 531 -1.80 -21.58 -1.58
CA LEU A 531 -0.85 -21.35 -2.66
C LEU A 531 -1.63 -20.73 -3.84
N GLY A 532 -1.52 -19.41 -3.99
CA GLY A 532 -1.87 -18.59 -5.16
C GLY A 532 -2.87 -19.14 -6.18
N GLY A 533 -4.17 -18.98 -5.92
CA GLY A 533 -5.23 -19.14 -6.91
C GLY A 533 -6.55 -19.63 -6.30
N VAL A 534 -7.63 -18.85 -6.43
CA VAL A 534 -8.98 -19.30 -6.01
C VAL A 534 -9.55 -20.18 -7.13
N LEU A 535 -9.80 -21.45 -6.81
CA LEU A 535 -10.62 -22.35 -7.63
C LEU A 535 -11.91 -22.64 -6.85
N ASP A 536 -13.06 -22.13 -7.31
CA ASP A 536 -14.37 -22.46 -6.73
C ASP A 536 -14.81 -23.84 -7.22
N LEU A 537 -14.82 -24.84 -6.33
CA LEU A 537 -15.36 -26.18 -6.62
C LEU A 537 -16.80 -26.29 -6.07
N HIS A 538 -17.80 -26.38 -6.94
CA HIS A 538 -19.17 -26.70 -6.55
C HIS A 538 -19.36 -28.22 -6.46
N LEU A 539 -19.46 -28.77 -5.24
CA LEU A 539 -19.88 -30.14 -4.99
C LEU A 539 -21.37 -30.15 -4.58
N GLY A 540 -22.25 -30.39 -5.55
CA GLY A 540 -23.67 -30.59 -5.27
C GLY A 540 -23.94 -32.01 -4.78
N VAL A 541 -24.59 -32.15 -3.62
CA VAL A 541 -25.20 -33.42 -3.21
C VAL A 541 -26.65 -33.40 -3.73
N GLY A 542 -26.95 -34.24 -4.70
CA GLY A 542 -28.31 -34.39 -5.24
C GLY A 542 -29.24 -35.03 -4.20
N GLY A 543 -30.47 -34.52 -4.11
CA GLY A 543 -31.53 -35.12 -3.30
C GLY A 543 -32.68 -35.56 -4.20
N ASP A 544 -33.12 -36.81 -4.07
CA ASP A 544 -34.33 -37.30 -4.71
C ASP A 544 -35.53 -36.75 -3.94
N GLY A 545 -36.59 -36.34 -4.67
CA GLY A 545 -37.71 -35.49 -4.23
C GLY A 545 -38.62 -35.97 -3.09
N LEU A 546 -38.08 -36.56 -2.02
CA LEU A 546 -38.79 -37.01 -0.82
C LEU A 546 -37.97 -36.71 0.46
N GLY A 547 -37.53 -35.47 0.64
CA GLY A 547 -37.41 -34.80 1.95
C GLY A 547 -36.76 -35.53 3.14
N LYS A 548 -35.64 -36.27 2.97
CA LYS A 548 -34.77 -36.68 4.09
C LYS A 548 -33.29 -36.46 3.78
N PRO A 549 -32.48 -35.89 4.71
CA PRO A 549 -31.05 -35.68 4.49
C PRO A 549 -30.27 -36.98 4.71
N HIS A 550 -29.45 -37.37 3.73
CA HIS A 550 -28.41 -38.40 3.92
C HIS A 550 -27.12 -37.76 4.44
N ARG A 551 -26.47 -38.41 5.42
CA ARG A 551 -25.07 -38.14 5.79
C ARG A 551 -24.18 -38.57 4.62
N GLY A 552 -23.72 -37.61 3.82
CA GLY A 552 -22.76 -37.85 2.74
C GLY A 552 -21.33 -37.92 3.29
N VAL A 553 -20.66 -39.05 3.11
CA VAL A 553 -19.20 -39.16 3.24
C VAL A 553 -18.59 -38.80 1.90
N VAL A 554 -17.87 -37.68 1.80
CA VAL A 554 -17.06 -37.36 0.61
C VAL A 554 -15.72 -38.07 0.79
N SER A 555 -15.43 -39.09 -0.03
CA SER A 555 -14.13 -39.75 0.03
C SER A 555 -13.04 -38.84 -0.55
N VAL A 556 -11.86 -38.84 0.07
CA VAL A 556 -10.68 -38.08 -0.38
C VAL A 556 -10.32 -38.44 -1.83
N GLU A 557 -10.51 -39.69 -2.23
CA GLU A 557 -10.31 -40.16 -3.60
C GLU A 557 -11.17 -39.42 -4.63
N HIS A 558 -12.41 -39.04 -4.27
CA HIS A 558 -13.31 -38.33 -5.17
C HIS A 558 -12.88 -36.87 -5.43
N VAL A 559 -12.27 -36.24 -4.43
CA VAL A 559 -11.70 -34.89 -4.53
C VAL A 559 -10.39 -34.91 -5.34
N VAL A 560 -9.53 -35.91 -5.08
CA VAL A 560 -8.27 -36.12 -5.82
C VAL A 560 -8.54 -36.43 -7.30
N ALA A 561 -9.52 -37.28 -7.61
CA ALA A 561 -9.88 -37.61 -8.98
C ALA A 561 -10.41 -36.41 -9.78
N ARG A 562 -11.20 -35.52 -9.15
CA ARG A 562 -11.67 -34.28 -9.81
C ARG A 562 -10.56 -33.25 -9.99
N LEU A 563 -9.60 -33.16 -9.07
CA LEU A 563 -8.43 -32.27 -9.23
C LEU A 563 -7.48 -32.76 -10.33
N ALA A 564 -7.32 -34.08 -10.49
CA ALA A 564 -6.50 -34.66 -11.56
C ALA A 564 -7.09 -34.42 -12.96
N ALA A 565 -8.43 -34.39 -13.09
CA ALA A 565 -9.12 -34.18 -14.37
C ALA A 565 -9.04 -32.73 -14.89
N VAL A 566 -8.68 -31.75 -14.07
CA VAL A 566 -8.56 -30.32 -14.46
C VAL A 566 -7.16 -29.97 -14.98
N GLY A 567 -6.23 -30.92 -15.02
CA GLY A 567 -4.96 -30.81 -15.74
C GLY A 567 -4.08 -29.65 -15.28
N GLY A 568 -3.41 -29.78 -14.14
CA GLY A 568 -2.53 -28.70 -13.66
C GLY A 568 -1.66 -28.99 -12.43
N PHE A 569 -1.36 -30.24 -12.09
CA PHE A 569 -0.53 -30.53 -10.91
C PHE A 569 0.59 -31.52 -11.24
N HIS A 570 1.82 -31.00 -11.32
CA HIS A 570 3.06 -31.78 -11.35
C HIS A 570 3.93 -31.39 -10.14
N GLN A 571 3.51 -31.78 -8.93
CA GLN A 571 4.36 -32.03 -7.75
C GLN A 571 3.49 -32.47 -6.54
N GLN A 572 4.10 -33.17 -5.57
CA GLN A 572 3.42 -33.67 -4.36
C GLN A 572 2.75 -32.52 -3.59
N THR A 573 1.42 -32.53 -3.54
CA THR A 573 0.61 -31.51 -2.87
C THR A 573 0.17 -32.05 -1.51
N THR A 574 0.54 -31.37 -0.42
CA THR A 574 0.02 -31.66 0.93
C THR A 574 -1.28 -30.90 1.16
N ILE A 575 -2.38 -31.61 1.34
CA ILE A 575 -3.71 -31.03 1.60
C ILE A 575 -3.96 -31.10 3.11
N LEU A 576 -4.10 -29.93 3.75
CA LEU A 576 -4.49 -29.82 5.17
C LEU A 576 -5.98 -29.47 5.25
N LEU A 577 -6.78 -30.38 5.80
CA LEU A 577 -8.21 -30.17 6.05
C LEU A 577 -8.41 -29.76 7.52
N HIS A 578 -8.97 -28.58 7.76
CA HIS A 578 -9.43 -28.16 9.09
C HIS A 578 -10.95 -28.13 9.15
N CYS A 579 -11.53 -28.97 10.01
CA CYS A 579 -12.95 -28.96 10.35
C CYS A 579 -13.16 -28.15 11.64
N GLN A 580 -13.95 -27.08 11.59
CA GLN A 580 -14.48 -26.42 12.80
C GLN A 580 -15.97 -26.75 12.95
N GLY A 581 -16.31 -27.40 14.05
CA GLY A 581 -17.68 -27.70 14.46
C GLY A 581 -17.72 -28.29 15.87
N ALA A 582 -18.65 -27.82 16.69
CA ALA A 582 -18.89 -28.31 18.04
C ALA A 582 -19.64 -29.65 17.99
N ASP A 583 -18.89 -30.73 17.74
CA ASP A 583 -19.14 -32.07 18.30
C ASP A 583 -17.97 -32.97 17.92
N ARG A 584 -17.21 -33.38 18.93
CA ARG A 584 -16.07 -34.29 18.78
C ARG A 584 -16.60 -35.68 18.44
N LEU A 585 -16.43 -36.13 17.19
CA LEU A 585 -16.15 -37.53 16.82
C LEU A 585 -16.00 -37.66 15.30
N GLY A 586 -14.79 -37.99 14.84
CA GLY A 586 -14.57 -38.64 13.54
C GLY A 586 -13.82 -37.84 12.49
N CYS A 587 -12.52 -37.57 12.71
CA CYS A 587 -11.56 -37.41 11.62
C CYS A 587 -10.47 -38.48 11.82
N VAL A 588 -10.37 -39.44 10.90
CA VAL A 588 -9.20 -40.33 10.78
C VAL A 588 -8.51 -39.93 9.49
N GLY A 589 -7.19 -39.73 9.58
CA GLY A 589 -6.35 -39.04 8.59
C GLY A 589 -6.06 -39.82 7.31
#